data_AF-A0A7V9EKQ8-F1
#
_entry.id   AF-A0A7V9EKQ8-F1
#
_cell.length_a   1.000
_cell.length_b   1.000
_cell.length_c   1.000
_cell.angle_alpha   90.00
_cell.angle_beta   90.00
_cell.angle_gamma   90.00
#
_symmetry.space_group_name_H-M   'P 1'
#
loop_
_entity.id
_entity.type
_entity.pdbx_description
1 polymer ?
#
loop_
_entity_poly.entity_id
_entity_poly.type
_entity_poly.pdbx_seq_one_letter_code
_entity_poly.pdbx_strand_id
1 'polypeptide(L)'
;MSTWAPTFPEDGNLEVEYEVDTSRVGQNWRVVLKHNGRVFFRGTRATRAPSGSFEVRRVVNNARGRDKVRAHARNLRSGQTCGGRASF
;
A
#
# COMPACT_ATOMS: atom_id res chain seq x y z
N MET A 1 17.35 -13.56 -5.73
CA MET A 1 18.42 -13.20 -4.78
C MET A 1 18.14 -11.77 -4.36
N SER A 2 17.77 -11.53 -3.11
CA SER A 2 17.43 -10.21 -2.57
C SER A 2 18.45 -9.84 -1.50
N THR A 3 19.09 -8.68 -1.67
CA THR A 3 20.03 -8.11 -0.70
C THR A 3 19.40 -6.86 -0.12
N TRP A 4 19.39 -6.71 1.19
CA TRP A 4 19.03 -5.46 1.86
C TRP A 4 19.88 -5.28 3.12
N ALA A 5 20.26 -4.03 3.38
CA ALA A 5 20.75 -3.54 4.66
C ALA A 5 19.66 -2.61 5.22
N PRO A 6 19.17 -2.79 6.45
CA PRO A 6 18.22 -1.86 7.04
C PRO A 6 18.90 -0.55 7.43
N THR A 7 18.33 0.56 6.99
CA THR A 7 18.54 1.86 7.63
C THR A 7 17.26 2.19 8.41
N PHE A 8 17.37 2.28 9.72
CA PHE A 8 16.30 2.73 10.60
C PHE A 8 16.16 4.26 10.45
N PRO A 9 15.04 4.82 9.99
CA PRO A 9 14.80 6.25 10.12
C PRO A 9 14.69 6.59 11.61
N GLU A 10 15.40 7.61 12.08
CA GLU A 10 15.56 7.92 13.51
C GLU A 10 14.27 8.36 14.24
N ASP A 11 13.14 8.48 13.53
CA ASP A 11 11.91 9.11 14.04
C ASP A 11 10.87 8.14 14.63
N GLY A 12 11.11 6.82 14.60
CA GLY A 12 10.19 5.82 15.19
C GLY A 12 8.87 5.61 14.45
N ASN A 13 8.74 6.09 13.21
CA ASN A 13 7.55 5.98 12.37
C ASN A 13 7.48 4.64 11.61
N LEU A 14 6.28 4.22 11.23
CA LEU A 14 6.02 3.03 10.44
C LEU A 14 5.95 3.38 8.96
N GLU A 15 6.77 2.71 8.16
CA GLU A 15 6.67 2.78 6.71
C GLU A 15 5.70 1.71 6.19
N VAL A 16 4.71 2.14 5.42
CA VAL A 16 3.71 1.27 4.79
C VAL A 16 3.88 1.35 3.28
N GLU A 17 4.21 0.21 2.70
CA GLU A 17 4.23 0.00 1.25
C GLU A 17 3.10 -0.94 0.84
N TYR A 18 2.41 -0.60 -0.23
CA TYR A 18 1.36 -1.42 -0.82
C TYR A 18 1.49 -1.42 -2.33
N GLU A 19 1.82 -2.58 -2.89
CA GLU A 19 1.88 -2.80 -4.32
C GLU A 19 0.66 -3.58 -4.81
N VAL A 20 0.15 -3.21 -5.98
CA VAL A 20 -0.78 -4.03 -6.76
C VAL A 20 -0.11 -4.36 -8.08
N ASP A 21 0.17 -5.64 -8.29
CA ASP A 21 0.60 -6.20 -9.58
C ASP A 21 -0.53 -7.02 -10.19
N THR A 22 -0.80 -6.77 -11.47
CA THR A 22 -1.82 -7.48 -12.24
C THR A 22 -1.29 -8.05 -13.55
N SER A 23 0.00 -7.81 -13.85
CA SER A 23 0.62 -8.03 -15.15
C SER A 23 -0.12 -7.37 -16.32
N ARG A 24 -0.95 -6.35 -16.04
CA ARG A 24 -1.75 -5.60 -17.03
C ARG A 24 -1.54 -4.11 -16.84
N VAL A 25 -1.06 -3.43 -17.87
CA VAL A 25 -0.83 -1.97 -17.87
C VAL A 25 -2.14 -1.21 -18.11
N GLY A 26 -2.28 -0.03 -17.51
CA GLY A 26 -3.35 0.92 -17.79
C GLY A 26 -4.66 0.69 -17.00
N GLN A 27 -4.65 -0.20 -16.01
CA GLN A 27 -5.82 -0.42 -15.17
C GLN A 27 -5.89 0.64 -14.06
N ASN A 28 -7.04 1.31 -13.94
CA ASN A 28 -7.29 2.28 -12.88
C ASN A 28 -7.90 1.61 -11.64
N TRP A 29 -7.29 1.86 -10.48
CA TRP A 29 -7.66 1.30 -9.19
C TRP A 29 -7.94 2.40 -8.19
N ARG A 30 -9.09 2.33 -7.50
CA ARG A 30 -9.36 3.13 -6.31
C ARG A 30 -8.76 2.43 -5.10
N VAL A 31 -7.84 3.11 -4.43
CA VAL A 31 -7.06 2.58 -3.30
C VAL A 31 -7.43 3.33 -2.04
N VAL A 32 -7.62 2.58 -0.95
CA VAL A 32 -7.86 3.09 0.40
C VAL A 32 -6.93 2.34 1.35
N LEU A 33 -6.10 3.08 2.07
CA LEU A 33 -5.28 2.54 3.15
C LEU A 33 -5.77 3.10 4.50
N LYS A 34 -5.86 2.21 5.49
CA LYS A 34 -6.28 2.53 6.85
C LYS A 34 -5.22 2.09 7.85
N HIS A 35 -5.00 2.92 8.85
CA HIS A 35 -4.14 2.67 10.00
C HIS A 35 -4.98 2.85 11.26
N ASN A 36 -5.06 1.80 12.08
CA ASN A 36 -5.93 1.74 13.26
C ASN A 36 -7.38 2.18 12.99
N GLY A 37 -7.89 1.82 11.81
CA GLY A 37 -9.25 2.15 11.35
C GLY A 37 -9.39 3.53 10.68
N ARG A 38 -8.42 4.43 10.86
CA ARG A 38 -8.41 5.76 10.25
C ARG A 38 -7.80 5.72 8.85
N VAL A 39 -8.44 6.39 7.90
CA VAL A 39 -7.93 6.48 6.52
C VAL A 39 -6.77 7.46 6.48
N PHE A 40 -5.57 6.99 6.17
CA PHE A 40 -4.40 7.85 5.95
C PHE A 40 -4.11 8.05 4.46
N PHE A 41 -4.67 7.21 3.59
CA PHE A 41 -4.55 7.38 2.15
C PHE A 41 -5.84 6.98 1.43
N ARG A 42 -6.25 7.81 0.49
CA ARG A 42 -7.30 7.54 -0.49
C ARG A 42 -6.91 8.15 -1.81
N GLY A 43 -6.93 7.37 -2.89
CA GLY A 43 -6.59 7.90 -4.21
C GLY A 43 -6.83 6.89 -5.33
N THR A 44 -6.70 7.37 -6.57
CA THR A 44 -6.68 6.51 -7.75
C THR A 44 -5.23 6.26 -8.18
N ARG A 45 -4.92 5.02 -8.58
CA ARG A 45 -3.64 4.62 -9.14
C ARG A 45 -3.85 3.83 -10.42
N ALA A 46 -2.93 3.97 -11.36
CA ALA A 46 -2.94 3.22 -12.60
C ALA A 46 -1.77 2.24 -12.59
N THR A 47 -1.98 1.00 -13.00
CA THR A 47 -0.88 0.06 -13.24
C THR A 47 -0.04 0.54 -14.43
N ARG A 48 1.29 0.51 -14.30
CA ARG A 48 2.23 1.08 -15.27
C ARG A 48 3.14 0.00 -15.87
N ALA A 49 3.67 0.28 -17.06
CA ALA A 49 4.67 -0.55 -17.70
C ALA A 49 6.01 -0.50 -16.92
N PRO A 50 6.88 -1.51 -17.05
CA PRO A 50 6.69 -2.74 -17.83
C PRO A 50 5.90 -3.83 -17.09
N SER A 51 5.87 -3.81 -15.76
CA SER A 51 5.31 -4.88 -14.92
C SER A 51 3.79 -4.94 -14.92
N GLY A 52 3.08 -3.83 -15.17
CA GLY A 52 1.64 -3.78 -14.92
C GLY A 52 1.31 -3.67 -13.44
N SER A 53 2.15 -2.97 -12.68
CA SER A 53 1.96 -2.72 -11.25
C SER A 53 1.93 -1.22 -10.88
N PHE A 54 1.54 -0.92 -9.64
CA PHE A 54 1.76 0.38 -9.01
C PHE A 54 2.02 0.21 -7.53
N GLU A 55 2.73 1.18 -6.94
CA GLU A 55 3.02 1.22 -5.51
C GLU A 55 2.37 2.44 -4.84
N VAL A 56 1.96 2.26 -3.59
CA VAL A 56 1.63 3.34 -2.66
C VAL A 56 2.51 3.18 -1.42
N ARG A 57 3.50 4.06 -1.30
CA ARG A 57 4.37 4.18 -0.13
C ARG A 57 3.97 5.37 0.73
N ARG A 58 3.80 5.17 2.04
CA ARG A 58 3.40 6.20 3.01
C ARG A 58 4.05 5.92 4.36
N VAL A 59 4.46 6.99 5.03
CA VAL A 59 4.90 6.95 6.42
C VAL A 59 3.72 7.31 7.31
N VAL A 60 3.49 6.53 8.36
CA VAL A 60 2.49 6.78 9.40
C VAL A 60 3.14 6.74 10.77
N ASN A 61 2.59 7.48 11.74
CA ASN A 61 3.10 7.46 13.10
C ASN A 61 2.92 6.07 13.71
N ASN A 62 3.93 5.59 14.44
CA ASN A 62 3.81 4.39 15.27
C ASN A 62 2.93 4.72 16.48
N ALA A 63 1.76 4.09 16.57
CA ALA A 63 0.83 4.39 17.66
C ALA A 63 1.19 3.58 18.91
N ARG A 64 0.80 4.09 20.09
CA ARG A 64 0.93 3.29 21.32
C ARG A 64 0.06 2.03 21.23
N GLY A 65 0.71 0.87 21.28
CA GLY A 65 0.06 -0.44 21.21
C GLY A 65 0.27 -1.11 19.85
N ARG A 66 -0.57 -2.12 19.54
CA ARG A 66 -0.47 -2.87 18.28
C ARG A 66 -1.04 -2.06 17.12
N ASP A 67 -0.22 -1.79 16.13
CA ASP A 67 -0.62 -1.08 14.92
C ASP A 67 -1.28 -2.03 13.92
N LYS A 68 -2.36 -1.56 13.29
CA LYS A 68 -3.13 -2.33 12.30
C LYS A 68 -3.26 -1.56 11.01
N VAL A 69 -2.61 -2.06 9.96
CA VAL A 69 -2.69 -1.49 8.62
C VAL A 69 -3.60 -2.36 7.75
N ARG A 70 -4.50 -1.72 7.02
CA ARG A 70 -5.40 -2.38 6.05
C ARG A 70 -5.37 -1.64 4.73
N ALA A 71 -5.06 -2.37 3.67
CA ALA A 71 -5.10 -1.91 2.30
C ALA A 71 -6.30 -2.51 1.56
N HIS A 72 -6.98 -1.69 0.77
CA HIS A 72 -8.04 -2.13 -0.13
C HIS A 72 -7.96 -1.35 -1.44
N ALA A 73 -7.84 -2.07 -2.54
CA ALA A 73 -7.87 -1.53 -3.90
C ALA A 73 -9.01 -2.18 -4.68
N ARG A 74 -9.73 -1.37 -5.46
CA ARG A 74 -10.79 -1.81 -6.37
C ARG A 74 -10.52 -1.29 -7.78
N ASN A 75 -10.45 -2.20 -8.75
CA ASN A 75 -10.38 -1.87 -10.16
C ASN A 75 -11.68 -1.17 -10.59
N LEU A 76 -11.55 0.02 -11.17
CA LEU A 76 -12.70 0.85 -11.54
C LEU A 76 -13.45 0.35 -12.77
N ARG A 77 -12.82 -0.49 -13.62
CA ARG A 77 -13.43 -1.06 -14.82
C ARG A 77 -14.03 -2.44 -14.53
N SER A 78 -13.25 -3.36 -13.96
CA SER A 78 -13.69 -4.75 -13.76
C SER A 78 -14.37 -5.00 -12.42
N GLY A 79 -14.22 -4.09 -11.45
CA GLY A 79 -14.68 -4.29 -10.08
C GLY A 79 -13.81 -5.24 -9.24
N GLN A 80 -12.77 -5.85 -9.83
CA GLN A 80 -11.82 -6.72 -9.12
C GLN A 80 -11.25 -5.99 -7.90
N THR A 81 -11.11 -6.72 -6.79
CA THR A 81 -10.54 -6.17 -5.56
C THR A 81 -9.20 -6.83 -5.23
N CYS A 82 -8.26 -6.04 -4.71
CA CYS A 82 -7.03 -6.49 -4.09
C CYS A 82 -6.97 -5.90 -2.67
N GLY A 83 -6.39 -6.60 -1.71
CA GLY A 83 -6.29 -6.10 -0.35
C GLY A 83 -5.14 -6.73 0.40
N GLY A 84 -4.69 -6.03 1.45
CA GLY A 84 -3.59 -6.46 2.30
C GLY A 84 -3.87 -6.07 3.75
N ARG A 85 -3.30 -6.81 4.69
CA ARG A 85 -3.36 -6.49 6.12
C ARG A 85 -2.00 -6.75 6.74
N ALA A 86 -1.55 -5.83 7.56
CA ALA A 86 -0.34 -5.98 8.34
C ALA A 86 -0.62 -5.54 9.79
N SER A 87 0.11 -6.12 10.73
CA SER A 87 0.06 -5.72 12.13
C SER A 87 1.45 -5.74 12.72
N PHE A 88 1.75 -4.70 13.50
CA PHE A 88 3.04 -4.45 14.11
C PHE A 88 2.85 -4.30 15.62
#